data_AF-A0AA36GBC6-F1
#
_entry.id   AF-A0AA36GBC6-F1
#
_cell.length_a   1.000
_cell.length_b   1.000
_cell.length_c   1.000
_cell.angle_alpha   90.00
_cell.angle_beta   90.00
_cell.angle_gamma   90.00
#
_symmetry.space_group_name_H-M   'P 1'
#
loop_
_entity.id
_entity.type
_entity.pdbx_description
1 polymer ?
#
loop_
_entity_poly.entity_id
_entity_poly.type
_entity_poly.pdbx_seq_one_letter_code
_entity_poly.pdbx_strand_id
1 'polypeptide(L)'
;MLAILLVLPLIYGSLADVGVCNRTTEPLSWLETHGQGLEDWSSAGVKAVGPNYCLVGSKQTATLAVAYHMNISADAVPVKMARPTWNLDANGTQNGCLNQDPRIKYCFSFCTADLENLVTRAALKFRVAYQLAADVFEEYGSPSDVAVTTIEVSLTDPAAHLDVQVFMLPCWCSVYVGIDPDFGSPYLYEVQIAHLLSS
;
A
#
# COMPACT_ATOMS: atom_id res chain seq x y z
N MET A 1 -59.92 -24.12 4.89
CA MET A 1 -58.55 -24.26 5.41
C MET A 1 -57.76 -23.04 4.98
N LEU A 2 -57.37 -22.21 5.95
CA LEU A 2 -56.58 -20.99 5.76
C LEU A 2 -55.13 -21.38 5.39
N ALA A 3 -54.62 -20.90 4.25
CA ALA A 3 -53.19 -20.94 3.97
C ALA A 3 -52.59 -19.60 4.40
N ILE A 4 -51.74 -19.64 5.43
CA ILE A 4 -51.05 -18.49 6.03
C ILE A 4 -49.98 -18.00 5.05
N LEU A 5 -50.09 -16.76 4.58
CA LEU A 5 -48.98 -16.05 3.92
C LEU A 5 -47.88 -15.78 4.95
N LEU A 6 -46.75 -16.49 4.82
CA LEU A 6 -45.51 -16.18 5.53
C LEU A 6 -44.84 -14.97 4.85
N VAL A 7 -44.94 -13.81 5.49
CA VAL A 7 -44.09 -12.64 5.17
C VAL A 7 -42.74 -12.87 5.85
N LEU A 8 -41.75 -13.34 5.10
CA LEU A 8 -40.36 -13.38 5.55
C LEU A 8 -39.78 -11.94 5.50
N PRO A 9 -39.25 -11.40 6.60
CA PRO A 9 -38.50 -10.16 6.54
C PRO A 9 -37.17 -10.44 5.82
N LEU A 10 -37.00 -9.88 4.62
CA LEU A 10 -35.69 -9.75 3.98
C LEU A 10 -34.88 -8.77 4.82
N ILE A 11 -34.10 -9.32 5.76
CA ILE A 11 -33.04 -8.59 6.45
C ILE A 11 -32.00 -8.27 5.36
N TYR A 12 -32.05 -7.07 4.81
CA TYR A 12 -30.93 -6.48 4.09
C TYR A 12 -29.83 -6.17 5.12
N GLY A 13 -29.07 -7.21 5.49
CA GLY A 13 -27.75 -7.00 6.10
C GLY A 13 -26.85 -6.38 5.04
N SER A 14 -26.38 -5.17 5.29
CA SER A 14 -25.41 -4.51 4.42
C SER A 14 -24.11 -5.32 4.37
N LEU A 15 -23.55 -5.41 3.16
CA LEU A 15 -22.19 -5.79 2.76
C LEU A 15 -21.15 -5.47 3.87
N ALA A 16 -20.17 -6.30 4.22
CA ALA A 16 -19.73 -7.61 3.76
C ALA A 16 -18.97 -8.27 4.91
N ASP A 17 -19.00 -9.60 4.93
CA ASP A 17 -18.27 -10.49 5.82
C ASP A 17 -16.75 -10.20 5.73
N VAL A 18 -16.16 -9.61 6.78
CA VAL A 18 -14.70 -9.40 6.89
C VAL A 18 -14.08 -10.62 7.59
N GLY A 19 -14.15 -11.77 6.91
CA GLY A 19 -13.48 -13.00 7.34
C GLY A 19 -12.10 -13.14 6.67
N VAL A 20 -11.10 -13.59 7.44
CA VAL A 20 -9.71 -13.97 7.04
C VAL A 20 -8.63 -12.86 7.06
N CYS A 21 -8.52 -12.12 8.17
CA CYS A 21 -7.29 -11.41 8.56
C CYS A 21 -6.85 -11.81 9.98
N ASN A 22 -6.89 -13.11 10.30
CA ASN A 22 -6.49 -13.61 11.61
C ASN A 22 -4.95 -13.64 11.74
N ARG A 23 -4.41 -12.73 12.54
CA ARG A 23 -2.98 -12.44 12.72
C ARG A 23 -2.37 -13.09 13.97
N THR A 24 -3.04 -14.08 14.57
CA THR A 24 -2.60 -14.66 15.86
C THR A 24 -1.32 -15.51 15.76
N THR A 25 -0.88 -15.89 14.56
CA THR A 25 0.41 -16.55 14.30
C THR A 25 1.03 -15.99 13.01
N GLU A 26 2.13 -15.23 13.15
CA GLU A 26 2.83 -14.58 12.04
C GLU A 26 4.00 -15.46 11.56
N PRO A 27 3.89 -16.19 10.43
CA PRO A 27 5.08 -16.75 9.77
C PRO A 27 6.09 -15.66 9.38
N LEU A 28 7.36 -16.06 9.24
CA LEU A 28 8.50 -15.20 8.91
C LEU A 28 8.32 -14.39 7.60
N SER A 29 7.43 -14.82 6.74
CA SER A 29 7.04 -14.22 5.46
C SER A 29 6.09 -13.03 5.58
N TRP A 30 5.58 -12.69 6.77
CA TRP A 30 4.71 -11.53 6.93
C TRP A 30 5.48 -10.22 6.87
N LEU A 31 4.99 -9.33 6.00
CA LEU A 31 5.42 -7.95 5.91
C LEU A 31 4.25 -7.04 6.21
N GLU A 32 4.46 -6.03 7.06
CA GLU A 32 3.39 -5.15 7.51
C GLU A 32 3.73 -3.67 7.33
N THR A 33 2.70 -2.87 7.10
CA THR A 33 2.77 -1.41 7.16
C THR A 33 1.55 -0.88 7.89
N HIS A 34 1.80 -0.04 8.88
CA HIS A 34 0.79 0.66 9.64
C HIS A 34 0.89 2.16 9.35
N GLY A 35 -0.21 2.78 8.94
CA GLY A 35 -0.27 4.20 8.66
C GLY A 35 -1.26 4.94 9.53
N GLN A 36 -0.93 6.17 9.87
CA GLN A 36 -1.78 7.15 10.54
C GLN A 36 -1.64 8.50 9.84
N GLY A 37 -2.68 9.35 9.90
CA GLY A 37 -2.69 10.66 9.24
C GLY A 37 -2.72 10.56 7.70
N LEU A 38 -3.40 9.54 7.19
CA LEU A 38 -3.49 9.22 5.76
C LEU A 38 -4.61 10.00 5.07
N GLU A 39 -4.37 10.43 3.84
CA GLU A 39 -5.35 11.14 3.01
C GLU A 39 -6.15 10.18 2.12
N ASP A 40 -5.48 9.18 1.57
CA ASP A 40 -6.09 8.15 0.73
C ASP A 40 -5.25 6.86 0.71
N TRP A 41 -5.85 5.76 0.26
CA TRP A 41 -5.13 4.53 -0.06
C TRP A 41 -5.94 3.67 -1.02
N SER A 42 -5.25 2.83 -1.77
CA SER A 42 -5.88 1.87 -2.67
C SER A 42 -4.99 0.68 -2.96
N SER A 43 -5.56 -0.31 -3.63
CA SER A 43 -4.81 -1.47 -4.11
C SER A 43 -5.31 -2.00 -5.45
N ALA A 44 -4.44 -2.72 -6.14
CA ALA A 44 -4.69 -3.42 -7.39
C ALA A 44 -4.05 -4.81 -7.39
N GLY A 45 -4.53 -5.69 -8.28
CA GLY A 45 -4.10 -7.09 -8.37
C GLY A 45 -4.88 -8.02 -7.44
N VAL A 46 -4.18 -8.78 -6.61
CA VAL A 46 -4.78 -9.72 -5.66
C VAL A 46 -5.73 -8.98 -4.70
N LYS A 47 -6.90 -9.54 -4.43
CA LYS A 47 -7.91 -8.92 -3.56
C LYS A 47 -7.41 -8.86 -2.11
N ALA A 48 -7.51 -7.68 -1.48
CA ALA A 48 -7.04 -7.39 -0.12
C ALA A 48 -7.94 -7.94 1.01
N VAL A 49 -8.62 -9.07 0.77
CA VAL A 49 -9.52 -9.75 1.71
C VAL A 49 -9.15 -11.23 1.85
N GLY A 50 -7.94 -11.60 1.43
CA GLY A 50 -7.48 -12.97 1.36
C GLY A 50 -6.51 -13.34 2.49
N PRO A 51 -6.15 -14.63 2.61
CA PRO A 51 -5.24 -15.10 3.65
C PRO A 51 -3.81 -14.57 3.50
N ASN A 52 -3.39 -14.23 2.27
CA ASN A 52 -2.04 -13.80 1.96
C ASN A 52 -1.90 -12.28 1.74
N TYR A 53 -3.02 -11.54 1.71
CA TYR A 53 -3.01 -10.10 1.54
C TYR A 53 -4.27 -9.48 2.14
N CYS A 54 -4.05 -8.61 3.12
CA CYS A 54 -5.12 -7.97 3.87
C CYS A 54 -4.85 -6.46 4.00
N LEU A 55 -5.92 -5.68 3.82
CA LEU A 55 -5.92 -4.24 4.03
C LEU A 55 -7.11 -3.88 4.93
N VAL A 56 -6.82 -3.32 6.12
CA VAL A 56 -7.82 -2.86 7.08
C VAL A 56 -7.56 -1.40 7.39
N GLY A 57 -8.52 -0.53 7.10
CA GLY A 57 -8.37 0.90 7.35
C GLY A 57 -9.70 1.59 7.57
N SER A 58 -9.63 2.84 8.01
CA SER A 58 -10.80 3.69 8.23
C SER A 58 -10.46 5.13 7.85
N LYS A 59 -11.17 5.65 6.84
CA LYS A 59 -10.99 7.03 6.36
C LYS A 59 -11.39 8.05 7.43
N GLN A 60 -12.30 7.67 8.33
CA GLN A 60 -12.73 8.52 9.45
C GLN A 60 -11.62 8.73 10.48
N THR A 61 -10.79 7.70 10.70
CA THR A 61 -9.67 7.76 11.65
C THR A 61 -8.34 8.01 10.96
N ALA A 62 -8.31 8.14 9.63
CA ALA A 62 -7.12 8.30 8.81
C ALA A 62 -6.05 7.23 9.10
N THR A 63 -6.48 5.97 9.31
CA THR A 63 -5.60 4.85 9.65
C THR A 63 -5.71 3.71 8.65
N LEU A 64 -4.59 3.00 8.47
CA LEU A 64 -4.47 1.83 7.62
C LEU A 64 -3.52 0.81 8.26
N ALA A 65 -3.83 -0.46 8.13
CA ALA A 65 -2.92 -1.57 8.30
C ALA A 65 -2.97 -2.40 7.03
N VAL A 66 -1.81 -2.62 6.41
CA VAL A 66 -1.65 -3.53 5.28
C VAL A 66 -0.67 -4.63 5.66
N ALA A 67 -0.99 -5.85 5.27
CA ALA A 67 -0.19 -7.01 5.58
C ALA A 67 -0.11 -7.93 4.36
N TYR A 68 1.10 -8.43 4.10
CA TYR A 68 1.40 -9.32 2.98
C TYR A 68 2.06 -10.59 3.49
N HIS A 69 1.63 -11.73 2.96
CA HIS A 69 2.35 -12.98 3.09
C HIS A 69 3.22 -13.16 1.84
N MET A 70 4.50 -12.83 1.97
CA MET A 70 5.42 -12.72 0.85
C MET A 70 5.90 -14.08 0.35
N ASN A 71 6.09 -14.22 -0.96
CA ASN A 71 6.71 -15.40 -1.57
C ASN A 71 8.22 -15.39 -1.34
N ILE A 72 8.63 -15.75 -0.12
CA ILE A 72 10.03 -15.90 0.25
C ILE A 72 10.43 -17.39 0.25
N SER A 73 11.67 -17.69 -0.13
CA SER A 73 12.22 -19.03 0.07
C SER A 73 12.31 -19.35 1.55
N ALA A 74 12.17 -20.62 1.95
CA ALA A 74 12.29 -21.05 3.35
C ALA A 74 13.62 -20.64 4.03
N ASP A 75 14.68 -20.43 3.24
CA ASP A 75 16.00 -20.02 3.71
C ASP A 75 16.22 -18.49 3.72
N ALA A 76 15.23 -17.70 3.30
CA ALA A 76 15.33 -16.25 3.34
C ALA A 76 15.25 -15.77 4.79
N VAL A 77 16.25 -15.01 5.23
CA VAL A 77 16.22 -14.36 6.54
C VAL A 77 15.56 -13.00 6.37
N PRO A 78 14.28 -12.83 6.75
CA PRO A 78 13.65 -11.53 6.79
C PRO A 78 14.45 -10.59 7.71
N VAL A 79 15.02 -9.52 7.16
CA VAL A 79 15.63 -8.47 7.98
C VAL A 79 14.56 -7.44 8.29
N LYS A 80 13.87 -7.62 9.44
CA LYS A 80 12.99 -6.59 9.97
C LYS A 80 13.83 -5.38 10.35
N MET A 81 13.95 -4.41 9.43
CA MET A 81 14.59 -3.14 9.75
C MET A 81 13.67 -2.34 10.68
N ALA A 82 14.22 -1.89 11.80
CA ALA A 82 13.54 -0.93 12.64
C ALA A 82 13.42 0.39 11.86
N ARG A 83 12.18 0.89 11.79
CA ARG A 83 11.73 2.23 11.36
C ARG A 83 12.85 3.14 10.84
N PRO A 84 12.93 3.37 9.53
CA PRO A 84 13.61 4.57 9.08
C PRO A 84 12.75 5.78 9.48
N THR A 85 13.20 6.55 10.47
CA THR A 85 12.57 7.82 10.82
C THR A 85 13.01 8.87 9.81
N TRP A 86 12.12 9.25 8.90
CA TRP A 86 12.41 10.27 7.90
C TRP A 86 11.97 11.63 8.41
N ASN A 87 12.94 12.46 8.81
CA ASN A 87 12.70 13.88 9.01
C ASN A 87 12.69 14.55 7.63
N LEU A 88 11.49 14.76 7.10
CA LEU A 88 11.28 15.57 5.90
C LEU A 88 11.47 17.03 6.32
N ASP A 89 12.72 17.51 6.30
CA ASP A 89 13.01 18.91 6.58
C ASP A 89 12.24 19.79 5.59
N ALA A 90 11.44 20.74 6.08
CA ALA A 90 10.56 21.60 5.28
C ALA A 90 11.25 22.40 4.13
N ASN A 91 12.58 22.37 4.04
CA ASN A 91 13.40 23.11 3.08
C ASN A 91 14.36 22.25 2.22
N GLY A 92 14.40 20.93 2.38
CA GLY A 92 15.40 20.07 1.71
C GLY A 92 14.78 19.12 0.69
N THR A 93 15.06 19.27 -0.60
CA THR A 93 14.76 18.23 -1.58
C THR A 93 15.68 17.02 -1.38
N GLN A 94 15.12 15.84 -1.17
CA GLN A 94 15.85 14.57 -1.13
C GLN A 94 15.33 13.66 -2.23
N ASN A 95 15.39 14.12 -3.48
CA ASN A 95 15.06 13.28 -4.62
C ASN A 95 16.19 12.27 -4.87
N GLY A 96 16.11 11.11 -4.23
CA GLY A 96 17.02 9.98 -4.42
C GLY A 96 16.66 9.06 -5.59
N CYS A 97 15.55 9.33 -6.29
CA CYS A 97 15.17 8.54 -7.46
C CYS A 97 16.13 8.78 -8.63
N LEU A 98 16.28 7.77 -9.48
CA LEU A 98 16.96 7.86 -10.78
C LEU A 98 16.30 8.89 -11.68
N ASN A 99 14.96 8.94 -11.65
CA ASN A 99 14.18 9.97 -12.33
C ASN A 99 14.25 11.28 -11.53
N GLN A 100 15.21 12.13 -11.89
CA GLN A 100 15.42 13.46 -11.30
C GLN A 100 14.39 14.49 -11.82
N ASP A 101 13.11 14.10 -11.97
CA ASP A 101 12.04 15.02 -12.36
C ASP A 101 11.88 16.11 -11.29
N PRO A 102 11.86 17.40 -11.66
CA PRO A 102 11.84 18.52 -10.71
C PRO A 102 10.57 18.62 -9.86
N ARG A 103 9.49 17.93 -10.24
CA ARG A 103 8.24 17.84 -9.48
C ARG A 103 8.35 16.87 -8.29
N ILE A 104 9.29 15.93 -8.35
CA ILE A 104 9.59 15.02 -7.25
C ILE A 104 10.54 15.74 -6.29
N LYS A 105 10.04 16.07 -5.08
CA LYS A 105 10.86 16.71 -4.04
C LYS A 105 11.52 15.70 -3.12
N TYR A 106 10.85 14.58 -2.90
CA TYR A 106 11.35 13.49 -2.08
C TYR A 106 11.21 12.20 -2.87
N CYS A 107 12.28 11.44 -2.94
CA CYS A 107 12.17 10.07 -3.36
C CYS A 107 13.16 9.20 -2.62
N PHE A 108 12.65 8.06 -2.16
CA PHE A 108 13.45 6.99 -1.62
C PHE A 108 12.88 5.65 -2.06
N SER A 109 13.75 4.72 -2.44
CA SER A 109 13.35 3.51 -3.16
C SER A 109 14.05 2.28 -2.58
N PHE A 110 13.26 1.25 -2.30
CA PHE A 110 13.69 -0.10 -1.96
C PHE A 110 13.37 -1.05 -3.13
N CYS A 111 13.82 -0.69 -4.33
CA CYS A 111 13.43 -1.37 -5.55
C CYS A 111 14.61 -1.48 -6.53
N THR A 112 14.42 -2.29 -7.56
CA THR A 112 15.26 -2.19 -8.76
C THR A 112 14.96 -0.88 -9.49
N ALA A 113 15.92 -0.44 -10.31
CA ALA A 113 15.79 0.76 -11.13
C ALA A 113 14.53 0.78 -12.02
N ASP A 114 14.17 -0.38 -12.59
CA ASP A 114 13.01 -0.49 -13.50
C ASP A 114 11.69 -0.28 -12.74
N LEU A 115 11.56 -0.89 -11.56
CA LEU A 115 10.37 -0.75 -10.72
C LEU A 115 10.24 0.66 -10.16
N GLU A 116 11.35 1.27 -9.75
CA GLU A 116 11.35 2.67 -9.32
C GLU A 116 10.89 3.61 -10.44
N ASN A 117 11.41 3.42 -11.66
CA ASN A 117 10.99 4.22 -12.82
C ASN A 117 9.52 4.01 -13.15
N LEU A 118 9.01 2.77 -13.07
CA LEU A 118 7.60 2.49 -13.27
C LEU A 118 6.73 3.24 -12.26
N VAL A 119 7.06 3.16 -10.97
CA VAL A 119 6.28 3.83 -9.92
C VAL A 119 6.35 5.35 -10.03
N THR A 120 7.53 5.92 -10.24
CA THR A 120 7.69 7.39 -10.32
C THR A 120 6.96 7.98 -11.51
N ARG A 121 6.93 7.30 -12.66
CA ARG A 121 6.10 7.72 -13.80
C ARG A 121 4.62 7.74 -13.46
N ALA A 122 4.11 6.67 -12.83
CA ALA A 122 2.72 6.61 -12.42
C ALA A 122 2.37 7.70 -11.40
N ALA A 123 3.25 7.95 -10.41
CA ALA A 123 3.08 9.00 -9.40
C ALA A 123 3.05 10.41 -10.02
N LEU A 124 3.85 10.67 -11.06
CA LEU A 124 3.84 11.93 -11.80
C LEU A 124 2.62 12.11 -12.71
N LYS A 125 1.93 11.01 -13.03
CA LYS A 125 0.76 10.98 -13.92
C LYS A 125 -0.56 11.05 -13.13
N PHE A 126 -0.62 10.44 -11.95
CA PHE A 126 -1.85 10.30 -11.17
C PHE A 126 -1.74 10.93 -9.79
N ARG A 127 -2.84 11.58 -9.41
CA ARG A 127 -3.03 12.27 -8.14
C ARG A 127 -3.99 11.54 -7.19
N VAL A 128 -4.44 10.35 -7.59
CA VAL A 128 -5.43 9.56 -6.86
C VAL A 128 -4.87 8.15 -6.69
N ALA A 129 -4.84 7.65 -5.45
CA ALA A 129 -4.20 6.40 -5.08
C ALA A 129 -4.68 5.20 -5.91
N TYR A 130 -5.99 5.14 -6.19
CA TYR A 130 -6.57 4.07 -7.01
C TYR A 130 -6.05 4.04 -8.45
N GLN A 131 -5.94 5.19 -9.10
CA GLN A 131 -5.45 5.25 -10.48
C GLN A 131 -3.97 4.91 -10.56
N LEU A 132 -3.19 5.36 -9.57
CA LEU A 132 -1.77 5.03 -9.45
C LEU A 132 -1.59 3.51 -9.29
N ALA A 133 -2.28 2.89 -8.31
CA ALA A 133 -2.16 1.46 -8.06
C ALA A 133 -2.55 0.63 -9.29
N ALA A 134 -3.63 1.00 -9.97
CA ALA A 134 -4.09 0.33 -11.18
C ALA A 134 -3.06 0.43 -12.33
N ASP A 135 -2.53 1.63 -12.61
CA ASP A 135 -1.55 1.86 -13.68
C ASP A 135 -0.24 1.12 -13.41
N VAL A 136 0.25 1.13 -12.16
CA VAL A 136 1.43 0.37 -11.74
C VAL A 136 1.21 -1.13 -11.96
N PHE A 137 0.06 -1.68 -11.56
CA PHE A 137 -0.25 -3.10 -11.74
C PHE A 137 -0.40 -3.51 -13.21
N GLU A 138 -1.02 -2.64 -14.03
CA GLU A 138 -1.16 -2.85 -15.46
C GLU A 138 0.20 -2.80 -16.18
N GLU A 139 1.01 -1.76 -15.96
CA GLU A 139 2.35 -1.64 -16.55
C GLU A 139 3.30 -2.76 -16.08
N TYR A 140 3.09 -3.28 -14.87
CA TYR A 140 3.86 -4.42 -14.35
C TYR A 140 3.49 -5.76 -15.02
N GLY A 141 2.45 -5.80 -15.85
CA GLY A 141 2.03 -6.97 -16.60
C GLY A 141 0.92 -7.79 -15.93
N SER A 142 0.29 -7.24 -14.90
CA SER A 142 -0.85 -7.85 -14.19
C SER A 142 -0.67 -9.31 -13.73
N PRO A 143 0.47 -9.68 -13.09
CA PRO A 143 0.67 -11.03 -12.58
C PRO A 143 -0.37 -11.40 -11.50
N SER A 144 -0.79 -12.67 -11.50
CA SER A 144 -1.89 -13.16 -10.67
C SER A 144 -1.58 -13.26 -9.17
N ASP A 145 -0.30 -13.25 -8.82
CA ASP A 145 0.25 -13.38 -7.48
C ASP A 145 0.77 -12.07 -6.91
N VAL A 146 0.46 -10.93 -7.55
CA VAL A 146 0.95 -9.62 -7.11
C VAL A 146 -0.16 -8.75 -6.57
N ALA A 147 0.17 -8.05 -5.50
CA ALA A 147 -0.59 -6.92 -4.99
C ALA A 147 0.24 -5.64 -5.16
N VAL A 148 -0.43 -4.59 -5.62
CA VAL A 148 0.09 -3.22 -5.58
C VAL A 148 -0.74 -2.45 -4.57
N THR A 149 -0.08 -1.78 -3.62
CA THR A 149 -0.74 -0.89 -2.65
C THR A 149 -0.18 0.50 -2.78
N THR A 150 -1.05 1.50 -2.78
CA THR A 150 -0.68 2.92 -2.74
C THR A 150 -1.25 3.54 -1.48
N ILE A 151 -0.41 4.24 -0.72
CA ILE A 151 -0.76 4.89 0.53
C ILE A 151 -0.38 6.36 0.41
N GLU A 152 -1.34 7.27 0.58
CA GLU A 152 -1.12 8.72 0.56
C GLU A 152 -1.01 9.26 1.98
N VAL A 153 0.15 9.81 2.30
CA VAL A 153 0.47 10.42 3.58
C VAL A 153 0.38 11.94 3.45
N SER A 154 -0.36 12.57 4.37
CA SER A 154 -0.37 14.03 4.45
C SER A 154 0.98 14.53 4.93
N LEU A 155 1.62 15.42 4.16
CA LEU A 155 2.82 16.12 4.63
C LEU A 155 2.49 17.32 5.54
N THR A 156 1.21 17.59 5.76
CA THR A 156 0.74 18.72 6.57
C THR A 156 0.19 18.31 7.93
N ASP A 157 -0.11 17.02 8.14
CA ASP A 157 -0.56 16.47 9.41
C ASP A 157 0.66 16.02 10.24
N PRO A 158 0.94 16.63 11.42
CA PRO A 158 2.06 16.24 12.27
C PRO A 158 1.89 14.85 12.90
N ALA A 159 0.69 14.27 12.89
CA ALA A 159 0.45 12.89 13.31
C ALA A 159 0.67 11.88 12.17
N ALA A 160 0.91 12.35 10.93
CA ALA A 160 1.09 11.47 9.79
C ALA A 160 2.41 10.72 9.85
N HIS A 161 2.32 9.39 9.81
CA HIS A 161 3.49 8.52 9.77
C HIS A 161 3.15 7.14 9.21
N LEU A 162 4.20 6.45 8.77
CA LEU A 162 4.16 5.06 8.33
C LEU A 162 5.14 4.24 9.18
N ASP A 163 4.62 3.25 9.89
CA ASP A 163 5.39 2.21 10.57
C ASP A 163 5.50 1.00 9.63
N VAL A 164 6.61 0.94 8.89
CA VAL A 164 6.85 -0.03 7.81
C VAL A 164 7.85 -1.11 8.26
N GLN A 165 7.51 -2.37 8.01
CA GLN A 165 8.48 -3.46 7.97
C GLN A 165 9.05 -3.57 6.56
N VAL A 166 10.34 -3.88 6.43
CA VAL A 166 11.03 -3.97 5.14
C VAL A 166 11.58 -5.38 4.94
N PHE A 167 11.47 -5.93 3.74
CA PHE A 167 12.26 -7.09 3.29
C PHE A 167 13.15 -6.69 2.12
N MET A 168 14.46 -6.87 2.26
CA MET A 168 15.41 -6.67 1.15
C MET A 168 15.48 -7.92 0.27
N LEU A 169 14.35 -8.31 -0.31
CA LEU A 169 14.21 -9.48 -1.17
C LEU A 169 13.54 -9.07 -2.48
N PRO A 170 13.86 -9.72 -3.62
CA PRO A 170 13.27 -9.38 -4.92
C PRO A 170 11.74 -9.51 -5.00
N CYS A 171 11.12 -10.22 -4.07
CA CYS A 171 9.67 -10.40 -3.99
C CYS A 171 8.93 -9.13 -3.50
N TRP A 172 9.64 -8.11 -3.03
CA TRP A 172 9.04 -6.88 -2.53
C TRP A 172 9.78 -5.65 -3.04
N CYS A 173 9.03 -4.61 -3.33
CA CYS A 173 9.53 -3.29 -3.68
C CYS A 173 8.64 -2.24 -3.01
N SER A 174 9.25 -1.19 -2.45
CA SER A 174 8.53 0.02 -2.02
C SER A 174 9.25 1.27 -2.48
N VAL A 175 8.49 2.21 -3.03
CA VAL A 175 8.99 3.54 -3.42
C VAL A 175 8.17 4.61 -2.71
N TYR A 176 8.87 5.49 -2.02
CA TYR A 176 8.31 6.70 -1.43
C TYR A 176 8.52 7.83 -2.42
N VAL A 177 7.44 8.49 -2.84
CA VAL A 177 7.49 9.60 -3.81
C VAL A 177 6.70 10.78 -3.25
N GLY A 178 7.42 11.83 -2.83
CA GLY A 178 6.86 13.10 -2.42
C GLY A 178 6.81 14.07 -3.59
N ILE A 179 5.61 14.55 -3.90
CA ILE A 179 5.35 15.49 -5.00
C ILE A 179 4.88 16.81 -4.41
N ASP A 180 5.50 17.89 -4.89
CA ASP A 180 5.03 19.25 -4.65
C ASP A 180 4.26 19.70 -5.90
N PRO A 181 2.92 19.69 -5.84
CA PRO A 181 2.11 19.99 -7.01
C PRO A 181 2.17 21.49 -7.35
N ASP A 182 1.89 21.83 -8.61
CA ASP A 182 1.66 23.24 -8.96
C ASP A 182 0.40 23.81 -8.26
N PHE A 183 -0.54 22.94 -7.88
CA PHE A 183 -1.79 23.28 -7.19
C PHE A 183 -2.15 22.24 -6.11
N GLY A 184 -2.50 22.70 -4.91
CA GLY A 184 -2.89 21.86 -3.78
C GLY A 184 -1.77 21.68 -2.75
N SER A 185 -1.98 20.79 -1.78
CA SER A 185 -0.99 20.52 -0.74
C SER A 185 0.06 19.51 -1.22
N PRO A 186 1.33 19.64 -0.77
CA PRO A 186 2.33 18.59 -0.90
C PRO A 186 1.87 17.30 -0.23
N TYR A 187 2.26 16.18 -0.81
CA TYR A 187 1.82 14.85 -0.40
C TYR A 187 2.94 13.85 -0.68
N LEU A 188 2.87 12.70 -0.02
CA LEU A 188 3.80 11.61 -0.22
C LEU A 188 3.04 10.32 -0.44
N TYR A 189 3.35 9.64 -1.55
CA TYR A 189 2.93 8.26 -1.75
C TYR A 189 3.98 7.31 -1.22
N GLU A 190 3.56 6.28 -0.50
CA GLU A 190 4.26 4.99 -0.49
C GLU A 190 3.55 4.07 -1.48
N VAL A 191 4.31 3.50 -2.42
CA VAL A 191 3.80 2.53 -3.39
C VAL A 191 4.56 1.23 -3.22
N GLN A 192 3.83 0.18 -2.85
CA GLN A 192 4.38 -1.14 -2.57
C GLN A 192 3.96 -2.12 -3.67
N ILE A 193 4.91 -2.89 -4.19
CA ILE A 193 4.70 -3.99 -5.14
C ILE A 193 5.15 -5.27 -4.45
N ALA A 194 4.21 -6.19 -4.21
CA ALA A 194 4.43 -7.38 -3.41
C ALA A 194 4.06 -8.66 -4.17
N HIS A 195 5.00 -9.59 -4.29
CA HIS A 195 4.78 -10.96 -4.76
C HIS A 195 4.34 -11.83 -3.59
N LEU A 196 3.09 -12.24 -3.62
CA LEU A 196 2.45 -12.99 -2.57
C LEU A 196 2.77 -14.47 -2.70
N LEU A 197 2.81 -15.16 -1.57
CA LEU A 197 2.85 -16.61 -1.57
C LEU A 197 1.61 -17.14 -2.30
N SER A 198 1.84 -18.04 -3.26
CA SER A 198 0.77 -18.74 -3.96
C SER A 198 -0.12 -19.46 -2.94
N SER A 199 -1.43 -19.25 -3.05
CA SER A 199 -2.44 -20.02 -2.30
C SER A 199 -2.58 -21.44 -2.83
#